data_AF-A0A136MUK0-F1
#
_entry.id   AF-A0A136MUK0-F1
#
_cell.length_a   1.000
_cell.length_b   1.000
_cell.length_c   1.000
_cell.angle_alpha   90.00
_cell.angle_beta   90.00
_cell.angle_gamma   90.00
#
_symmetry.space_group_name_H-M   'P 1'
#
loop_
_entity.id
_entity.type
_entity.pdbx_description
1 polymer ?
#
loop_
_entity_poly.entity_id
_entity_poly.type
_entity_poly.pdbx_seq_one_letter_code
_entity_poly.pdbx_strand_id
1 'polypeptide(L)'
;MDMTNFNDHFQDELKEISPYLASLPKQDPKNVPDGYFEQIEDEIVHQLMLIRHTPESNRQLPDGYFDQVENQVIRKIKISKKPRAWIKFIPYVAAASILFILMILVVSPADHANQETVQLAQISEMDQLDYLSKNIDDVSLNTLIDYGLIEESDLMITDAEVEN
;
A
#
# COMPACT_ATOMS: atom_id res chain seq x y z
N MET A 1 -28.44 16.82 3.67
CA MET A 1 -27.14 16.14 3.43
C MET A 1 -27.38 14.67 3.69
N ASP A 2 -27.42 13.89 2.62
CA ASP A 2 -27.87 12.49 2.61
C ASP A 2 -26.71 11.58 3.03
N MET A 3 -26.79 10.99 4.23
CA MET A 3 -25.73 10.17 4.81
C MET A 3 -25.63 8.77 4.19
N THR A 4 -26.52 8.42 3.26
CA THR A 4 -26.49 7.14 2.54
C THR A 4 -25.40 7.10 1.46
N ASN A 5 -25.03 8.25 0.90
CA ASN A 5 -24.14 8.34 -0.26
C ASN A 5 -22.66 8.03 0.06
N PHE A 6 -22.17 8.39 1.24
CA PHE A 6 -20.77 8.19 1.64
C PHE A 6 -20.41 6.71 1.87
N ASN A 7 -21.32 5.94 2.46
CA ASN A 7 -21.05 4.52 2.75
C ASN A 7 -21.02 3.68 1.47
N ASP A 8 -21.83 4.03 0.46
CA ASP A 8 -21.82 3.32 -0.84
C ASP A 8 -20.52 3.59 -1.61
N HIS A 9 -20.08 4.84 -1.69
CA HIS A 9 -18.82 5.20 -2.34
C HIS A 9 -17.61 4.48 -1.72
N PHE A 10 -17.56 4.41 -0.39
CA PHE A 10 -16.51 3.71 0.34
C PHE A 10 -16.50 2.19 0.08
N GLN A 11 -17.66 1.55 -0.07
CA GLN A 11 -17.72 0.11 -0.38
C GLN A 11 -17.26 -0.18 -1.81
N ASP A 12 -17.55 0.73 -2.75
CA ASP A 12 -17.11 0.60 -4.13
C ASP A 12 -15.59 0.75 -4.24
N GLU A 13 -14.99 1.73 -3.57
CA GLU A 13 -13.53 1.89 -3.46
C GLU A 13 -12.87 0.65 -2.82
N LEU A 14 -13.43 0.15 -1.72
CA LEU A 14 -12.88 -1.02 -1.02
C LEU A 14 -12.90 -2.28 -1.89
N LYS A 15 -13.94 -2.44 -2.71
CA LYS A 15 -14.09 -3.57 -3.62
C LYS A 15 -13.08 -3.52 -4.76
N GLU A 16 -12.72 -2.33 -5.23
CA GLU A 16 -11.67 -2.12 -6.22
C GLU A 16 -10.28 -2.47 -5.66
N ILE A 17 -9.99 -2.04 -4.43
CA ILE A 17 -8.69 -2.28 -3.77
C ILE A 17 -8.56 -3.72 -3.28
N SER A 18 -9.62 -4.28 -2.69
CA SER A 18 -9.63 -5.64 -2.16
C SER A 18 -11.04 -6.25 -2.13
N PRO A 19 -11.39 -7.08 -3.13
CA PRO A 19 -12.70 -7.74 -3.16
C PRO A 19 -12.90 -8.70 -1.98
N TYR A 20 -11.81 -9.18 -1.38
CA TYR A 20 -11.88 -10.03 -0.19
C TYR A 20 -12.30 -9.24 1.06
N LEU A 21 -11.68 -8.07 1.31
CA LEU A 21 -12.02 -7.22 2.46
C LEU A 21 -13.45 -6.67 2.34
N ALA A 22 -13.86 -6.26 1.14
CA ALA A 22 -15.22 -5.80 0.88
C ALA A 22 -16.29 -6.88 1.08
N SER A 23 -15.92 -8.16 0.98
CA SER A 23 -16.85 -9.29 1.18
C SER A 23 -17.05 -9.68 2.65
N LEU A 24 -16.26 -9.13 3.58
CA LEU A 24 -16.38 -9.44 5.00
C LEU A 24 -17.61 -8.74 5.60
N PRO A 25 -18.35 -9.40 6.51
CA PRO A 25 -19.46 -8.77 7.20
C PRO A 25 -18.94 -7.61 8.04
N LYS A 26 -19.58 -6.44 7.92
CA LYS A 26 -19.30 -5.26 8.74
C LYS A 26 -19.66 -5.58 10.19
N GLN A 27 -18.67 -5.95 10.99
CA GLN A 27 -18.83 -6.11 12.42
C GLN A 27 -18.62 -4.75 13.09
N ASP A 28 -19.58 -4.30 13.88
CA ASP A 28 -19.41 -3.10 14.69
C ASP A 28 -18.36 -3.36 15.76
N PRO A 29 -17.20 -2.65 15.73
CA PRO A 29 -16.11 -2.88 16.68
C PRO A 29 -16.48 -2.47 18.12
N LYS A 30 -17.67 -1.88 18.32
CA LYS A 30 -18.18 -1.38 19.60
C LYS A 30 -19.01 -2.42 20.37
N ASN A 31 -19.26 -3.59 19.79
CA ASN A 31 -19.95 -4.66 20.48
C ASN A 31 -18.98 -5.37 21.43
N VAL A 32 -18.89 -4.85 22.65
CA VAL A 32 -18.30 -5.57 23.77
C VAL A 32 -19.35 -6.52 24.37
N PRO A 33 -18.93 -7.65 24.98
CA PRO A 33 -19.84 -8.52 25.71
C PRO A 33 -20.55 -7.79 26.86
N ASP A 34 -21.77 -8.21 27.18
CA ASP A 34 -22.48 -7.75 28.37
C ASP A 34 -21.64 -8.04 29.63
N GLY A 35 -21.44 -7.04 30.49
CA GLY A 35 -20.63 -7.18 31.69
C GLY A 35 -19.13 -6.94 31.51
N TYR A 36 -18.65 -6.61 30.30
CA TYR A 36 -17.22 -6.44 30.02
C TYR A 36 -16.54 -5.39 30.92
N PHE A 37 -17.17 -4.23 31.07
CA PHE A 37 -16.58 -3.14 31.86
C PHE A 37 -16.80 -3.34 33.37
N GLU A 38 -17.87 -4.02 33.75
CA GLU A 38 -18.20 -4.37 35.13
C GLU A 38 -17.21 -5.39 35.70
N GLN A 39 -16.71 -6.32 34.88
CA GLN A 39 -15.76 -7.36 35.30
C GLN A 39 -14.30 -6.89 35.25
N ILE A 40 -14.00 -5.88 34.42
CA ILE A 40 -12.65 -5.37 34.21
C ILE A 40 -12.02 -4.82 35.50
N GLU A 41 -12.80 -4.15 36.34
CA GLU A 41 -12.27 -3.56 37.59
C GLU A 41 -11.76 -4.66 38.53
N ASP A 42 -12.59 -5.67 38.78
CA ASP A 42 -12.24 -6.82 39.62
C ASP A 42 -11.07 -7.62 39.02
N GLU A 43 -11.06 -7.81 37.70
CA GLU A 43 -9.99 -8.52 37.00
C GLU A 43 -8.65 -7.80 37.11
N ILE A 44 -8.63 -6.47 36.92
CA ILE A 44 -7.41 -5.66 37.07
C ILE A 44 -6.89 -5.73 38.50
N VAL A 45 -7.76 -5.58 39.50
CA VAL A 45 -7.35 -5.66 40.92
C VAL A 45 -6.79 -7.04 41.25
N HIS A 46 -7.43 -8.11 40.77
CA HIS A 46 -6.96 -9.47 40.96
C HIS A 46 -5.60 -9.71 40.27
N GLN A 47 -5.43 -9.27 39.03
CA GLN A 47 -4.16 -9.37 38.31
C GLN A 47 -3.04 -8.57 39.00
N LEU A 48 -3.32 -7.37 39.49
CA LEU A 48 -2.36 -6.57 40.26
C LEU A 48 -1.91 -7.30 41.54
N MET A 49 -2.84 -7.95 42.23
CA MET A 49 -2.51 -8.76 43.41
C MET A 49 -1.59 -9.94 43.05
N LEU A 50 -1.87 -10.65 41.96
CA LEU A 50 -1.01 -11.73 41.45
C LEU A 50 0.39 -11.22 41.10
N ILE A 51 0.49 -10.08 40.40
CA ILE A 51 1.75 -9.48 39.98
C ILE A 51 2.61 -9.07 41.20
N ARG A 52 1.98 -8.55 42.27
CA ARG A 52 2.68 -8.19 43.52
C ARG A 52 3.29 -9.39 44.25
N HIS A 53 2.73 -10.58 44.05
CA HIS A 53 3.24 -11.82 44.64
C HIS A 53 4.17 -12.61 43.71
N THR A 54 4.30 -12.21 42.44
CA THR A 54 5.31 -12.79 41.54
C THR A 54 6.69 -12.19 41.76
N PRO A 55 7.75 -13.03 41.82
CA PRO A 55 9.12 -12.54 41.92
C PRO A 55 9.47 -11.67 40.69
N GLU A 56 10.23 -10.59 40.92
CA GLU A 56 10.66 -9.63 39.89
C GLU A 56 11.33 -10.30 38.68
N SER A 57 11.95 -11.49 38.84
CA SER A 57 12.56 -12.24 37.74
C SER A 57 11.56 -12.67 36.66
N ASN A 58 10.28 -12.81 36.99
CA ASN A 58 9.23 -13.19 36.04
C ASN A 58 8.59 -11.97 35.33
N ARG A 59 8.97 -10.75 35.74
CA ARG A 59 8.51 -9.49 35.10
C ARG A 59 9.51 -8.95 34.08
N GLN A 60 10.68 -9.57 33.98
CA GLN A 60 11.68 -9.21 33.00
C GLN A 60 11.39 -9.93 31.69
N LEU A 61 11.58 -9.22 30.59
CA LEU A 61 11.54 -9.85 29.27
C LEU A 61 12.61 -10.95 29.22
N PRO A 62 12.32 -12.10 28.59
CA PRO A 62 13.34 -13.10 28.33
C PRO A 62 14.53 -12.48 27.59
N ASP A 63 15.73 -12.85 28.00
CA ASP A 63 16.96 -12.39 27.34
C ASP A 63 16.89 -12.68 25.83
N GLY A 64 17.07 -11.63 25.03
CA GLY A 64 17.05 -11.71 23.58
C GLY A 64 15.66 -11.85 22.93
N TYR A 65 14.56 -11.53 23.64
CA TYR A 65 13.21 -11.48 23.06
C TYR A 65 13.17 -10.65 21.76
N PHE A 66 13.71 -9.43 21.80
CA PHE A 66 13.70 -8.56 20.62
C PHE A 66 14.62 -9.06 19.51
N ASP A 67 15.77 -9.64 19.85
CA ASP A 67 16.66 -10.27 18.86
C ASP A 67 15.95 -11.44 18.14
N GLN A 68 15.18 -12.25 18.87
CA GLN A 68 14.41 -13.34 18.29
C GLN A 68 13.28 -12.83 17.39
N VAL A 69 12.54 -11.81 17.82
CA VAL A 69 11.48 -11.19 17.02
C VAL A 69 12.05 -10.57 15.74
N GLU A 70 13.14 -9.81 15.85
CA GLU A 70 13.83 -9.22 14.71
C GLU A 70 14.26 -10.29 13.70
N ASN A 71 14.91 -11.35 14.17
CA ASN A 71 15.34 -12.46 13.31
C ASN A 71 14.17 -13.18 12.63
N GLN A 72 13.02 -13.30 13.30
CA GLN A 72 11.81 -13.88 12.71
C GLN A 72 11.21 -12.98 11.63
N VAL A 73 11.15 -11.68 11.87
CA VAL A 73 10.65 -10.68 10.91
C VAL A 73 11.58 -10.64 9.69
N ILE A 74 12.89 -10.47 9.89
CA ILE A 74 13.89 -10.42 8.82
C ILE A 74 13.85 -11.68 7.95
N ARG A 75 13.66 -12.86 8.55
CA ARG A 75 13.54 -14.12 7.82
C ARG A 75 12.31 -14.17 6.92
N LYS A 76 11.17 -13.65 7.39
CA LYS A 76 9.91 -13.63 6.62
C LYS A 76 9.96 -12.63 5.46
N ILE A 77 10.68 -11.51 5.60
CA ILE A 77 10.81 -10.50 4.54
C ILE A 77 11.93 -10.79 3.53
N LYS A 78 12.88 -11.68 3.84
CA LYS A 78 13.90 -12.13 2.88
C LYS A 78 13.25 -13.01 1.81
N ILE A 79 12.61 -12.35 0.85
CA ILE A 79 12.16 -12.94 -0.41
C ILE A 79 13.41 -13.48 -1.10
N SER A 80 13.60 -14.80 -1.03
CA SER A 80 14.69 -15.47 -1.71
C SER A 80 14.51 -15.25 -3.21
N LYS A 81 15.26 -14.30 -3.77
CA LYS A 81 15.33 -14.06 -5.21
C LYS A 81 16.06 -15.24 -5.84
N LYS A 82 15.34 -16.34 -6.07
CA LYS A 82 15.85 -17.49 -6.81
C LYS A 82 16.24 -16.98 -8.21
N PRO A 83 17.48 -17.14 -8.66
CA PRO A 83 17.86 -16.70 -10.00
C PRO A 83 16.96 -17.43 -11.00
N ARG A 84 16.19 -16.63 -11.75
CA ARG A 84 15.19 -17.11 -12.67
C ARG A 84 15.92 -17.73 -13.87
N ALA A 85 16.07 -19.06 -13.86
CA ALA A 85 16.93 -19.82 -14.80
C ALA A 85 16.61 -19.62 -16.29
N TRP A 86 15.40 -19.20 -16.63
CA TRP A 86 14.94 -18.89 -18.00
C TRP A 86 15.63 -17.68 -18.65
N ILE A 87 16.25 -16.78 -17.87
CA ILE A 87 17.00 -15.62 -18.41
C ILE A 87 18.19 -16.07 -19.30
N LYS A 88 18.68 -17.31 -19.13
CA LYS A 88 19.76 -17.88 -19.95
C LYS A 88 19.39 -18.10 -21.42
N PHE A 89 18.10 -18.06 -21.77
CA PHE A 89 17.62 -18.29 -23.13
C PHE A 89 17.32 -17.00 -23.91
N ILE A 90 17.40 -15.82 -23.28
CA ILE A 90 17.21 -14.51 -23.92
C ILE A 90 18.11 -14.27 -25.15
N PRO A 91 19.42 -14.61 -25.16
CA PRO A 91 20.25 -14.34 -26.35
C PRO A 91 19.83 -15.18 -27.56
N TYR A 92 19.24 -16.36 -27.34
CA TYR A 92 18.74 -17.21 -28.43
C TYR A 92 17.43 -16.66 -29.03
N VAL A 93 16.55 -16.08 -28.20
CA VAL A 93 15.29 -15.48 -28.63
C VAL A 93 15.52 -14.28 -29.55
N ALA A 94 16.49 -13.42 -29.23
CA ALA A 94 16.83 -12.26 -30.07
C ALA A 94 17.40 -12.65 -31.44
N ALA A 95 18.23 -13.69 -31.51
CA ALA A 95 18.76 -14.17 -32.79
C ALA A 95 17.67 -14.85 -33.64
N ALA A 96 16.80 -15.66 -33.02
CA ALA A 96 15.69 -16.32 -33.72
C ALA A 96 14.65 -15.32 -34.25
N SER A 97 14.38 -14.22 -33.52
CA SER A 97 13.46 -13.18 -34.00
C SER A 97 14.03 -12.41 -35.20
N ILE A 98 15.34 -12.11 -35.20
CA ILE A 98 16.01 -11.48 -36.35
C ILE A 98 15.94 -12.40 -37.58
N LEU A 99 16.22 -13.69 -37.41
CA LEU A 99 16.14 -14.67 -38.51
C LEU A 99 14.71 -14.84 -39.02
N PHE A 100 13.72 -14.88 -38.12
CA PHE A 100 12.31 -15.00 -38.49
C PHE A 100 11.80 -13.75 -39.24
N ILE A 101 12.19 -12.56 -38.80
CA ILE A 101 11.89 -11.29 -39.49
C ILE A 101 12.56 -11.24 -40.86
N LEU A 102 13.83 -11.66 -40.96
CA LEU A 102 14.54 -11.74 -42.23
C LEU A 102 13.90 -12.76 -43.19
N MET A 103 13.46 -13.91 -42.67
CA MET A 103 12.73 -14.94 -43.42
C MET A 103 11.41 -14.38 -43.97
N ILE A 104 10.65 -13.64 -43.14
CA ILE A 104 9.40 -12.99 -43.56
C ILE A 104 9.65 -11.92 -44.64
N LEU A 105 10.72 -11.12 -44.49
CA LEU A 105 11.07 -10.09 -45.49
C LEU A 105 11.44 -10.67 -46.86
N VAL A 106 12.06 -11.85 -46.91
CA VAL A 106 12.46 -12.48 -48.17
C VAL A 106 11.28 -13.18 -48.87
N VAL A 107 10.33 -13.71 -48.09
CA VAL A 107 9.19 -14.48 -48.62
C VAL A 107 8.00 -13.58 -48.99
N SER A 108 7.90 -12.38 -48.42
CA SER A 108 6.79 -11.45 -48.70
C SER A 108 7.18 -10.42 -49.77
N PRO A 109 6.42 -10.26 -50.87
CA PRO A 109 6.61 -9.12 -51.76
C PRO A 109 6.22 -7.85 -50.99
N ALA A 110 7.20 -6.99 -50.71
CA ALA A 110 6.99 -5.74 -50.01
C ALA A 110 6.36 -4.70 -50.94
N ASP A 111 5.04 -4.56 -50.89
CA ASP A 111 4.41 -3.29 -51.27
C ASP A 111 4.76 -2.29 -50.16
N HIS A 112 5.78 -1.46 -50.39
CA HIS A 112 6.16 -0.39 -49.49
C HIS A 112 5.12 0.74 -49.53
N ALA A 113 3.99 0.53 -48.87
CA ALA A 113 2.99 1.57 -48.62
C ALA A 113 2.99 1.93 -47.12
N ASN A 114 3.31 3.20 -46.87
CA ASN A 114 3.15 3.96 -45.63
C ASN A 114 4.11 3.65 -44.47
N GLN A 115 5.10 4.52 -44.32
CA GLN A 115 5.73 4.79 -43.03
C GLN A 115 4.72 5.50 -42.13
N GLU A 116 4.10 4.78 -41.20
CA GLU A 116 3.51 5.44 -40.03
C GLU A 116 4.63 5.72 -39.03
N THR A 117 4.97 6.99 -38.89
CA THR A 117 5.87 7.48 -37.84
C THR A 117 5.23 7.15 -36.50
N VAL A 118 5.99 6.51 -35.60
CA VAL A 118 5.56 6.37 -34.20
C VAL A 118 5.50 7.78 -33.62
N GLN A 119 4.31 8.37 -33.61
CA GLN A 119 4.03 9.56 -32.83
C GLN A 119 4.09 9.13 -31.37
N LEU A 120 5.21 9.46 -30.71
CA LEU A 120 5.30 9.42 -29.26
C LEU A 120 4.10 10.21 -28.75
N ALA A 121 3.13 9.49 -28.16
CA ALA A 121 1.84 10.02 -27.78
C ALA A 121 2.04 11.35 -27.07
N GLN A 122 1.68 12.45 -27.76
CA GLN A 122 1.38 13.70 -27.10
C GLN A 122 0.12 13.42 -26.31
N ILE A 123 0.31 12.88 -25.10
CA ILE A 123 -0.76 12.78 -24.12
C ILE A 123 -1.18 14.23 -23.90
N SER A 124 -2.42 14.55 -24.26
CA SER A 124 -2.94 15.90 -24.15
C SER A 124 -2.82 16.31 -22.68
N GLU A 125 -2.43 17.56 -22.37
CA GLU A 125 -2.44 18.06 -20.98
C GLU A 125 -3.82 17.83 -20.33
N MET A 126 -4.88 17.78 -21.15
CA MET A 126 -6.24 17.47 -20.73
C MET A 126 -6.40 16.04 -20.17
N ASP A 127 -5.69 15.05 -20.72
CA ASP A 127 -5.71 13.66 -20.26
C ASP A 127 -4.83 13.47 -19.01
N GLN A 128 -3.76 14.26 -18.87
CA GLN A 128 -2.97 14.31 -17.63
C GLN A 128 -3.78 14.89 -16.47
N LEU A 129 -4.55 15.95 -16.71
CA LEU A 129 -5.41 16.55 -15.69
C LEU A 129 -6.57 15.62 -15.30
N ASP A 130 -7.08 14.80 -16.21
CA ASP A 130 -8.09 13.78 -15.90
C ASP A 130 -7.55 12.72 -14.93
N TYR A 131 -6.34 12.21 -15.19
CA TYR A 131 -5.69 11.25 -14.29
C TYR A 131 -5.38 11.86 -12.91
N LEU A 132 -4.88 13.10 -12.87
CA LEU A 132 -4.59 13.81 -11.62
C LEU A 132 -5.86 14.15 -10.84
N SER A 133 -6.94 14.53 -11.52
CA SER A 133 -8.23 14.78 -10.86
C SER A 133 -8.84 13.51 -10.30
N LYS A 134 -8.65 12.37 -10.97
CA LYS A 134 -9.21 11.09 -10.57
C LYS A 134 -8.41 10.42 -9.44
N ASN A 135 -7.12 10.72 -9.33
CA ASN A 135 -6.23 10.19 -8.29
C ASN A 135 -5.72 11.32 -7.37
N ILE A 136 -6.52 12.38 -7.18
CA ILE A 136 -6.11 13.53 -6.36
C ILE A 136 -5.94 13.13 -4.88
N ASP A 137 -6.65 12.08 -4.46
CA ASP A 137 -6.58 11.49 -3.12
C ASP A 137 -5.22 10.81 -2.84
N ASP A 138 -4.49 10.41 -3.90
CA ASP A 138 -3.13 9.86 -3.80
C ASP A 138 -2.05 10.95 -3.74
N VAL A 139 -2.42 12.22 -3.93
CA VAL A 139 -1.45 13.32 -3.95
C VAL A 139 -1.05 13.67 -2.53
N SER A 140 0.17 13.26 -2.16
CA SER A 140 0.74 13.52 -0.84
C SER A 140 0.92 15.01 -0.58
N LEU A 141 0.72 15.40 0.67
CA LEU A 141 0.93 16.76 1.18
C LEU A 141 2.34 17.29 0.85
N ASN A 142 3.34 16.41 0.90
CA ASN A 142 4.72 16.73 0.52
C ASN A 142 4.85 17.11 -0.96
N THR A 143 4.04 16.52 -1.83
CA THR A 143 4.01 16.84 -3.27
C THR A 143 3.39 18.22 -3.50
N LEU A 144 2.35 18.61 -2.75
CA LEU A 144 1.77 19.95 -2.83
C LEU A 144 2.76 21.04 -2.36
N ILE A 145 3.57 20.73 -1.34
CA ILE A 145 4.66 21.60 -0.87
C ILE A 145 5.75 21.74 -1.95
N ASP A 146 6.16 20.63 -2.58
CA ASP A 146 7.21 20.61 -3.62
C ASP A 146 6.81 21.39 -4.88
N TYR A 147 5.53 21.41 -5.22
CA TYR A 147 4.97 22.24 -6.30
C TYR A 147 4.58 23.67 -5.87
N GLY A 148 4.82 24.05 -4.61
CA GLY A 148 4.57 25.40 -4.10
C GLY A 148 3.09 25.79 -4.04
N LEU A 149 2.19 24.81 -3.98
CA LEU A 149 0.75 25.05 -3.88
C LEU A 149 0.30 25.34 -2.44
N ILE A 150 1.11 24.92 -1.46
CA ILE A 150 0.97 25.22 -0.03
C ILE A 150 2.37 25.40 0.57
N GLU A 151 2.52 26.27 1.55
CA GLU A 151 3.80 26.46 2.27
C GLU A 151 3.83 25.58 3.52
N GLU A 152 5.01 25.05 3.88
CA GLU A 152 5.20 24.24 5.10
C GLU A 152 4.79 24.99 6.37
N SER A 153 4.90 26.32 6.37
CA SER A 153 4.46 27.20 7.46
C SER A 153 2.95 27.25 7.65
N ASP A 154 2.15 27.03 6.59
CA ASP A 154 0.68 27.06 6.67
C ASP A 154 0.11 25.83 7.38
N LEU A 155 0.92 24.77 7.52
CA LEU A 155 0.58 23.53 8.21
C LEU A 155 0.99 23.54 9.68
N MET A 156 1.79 24.53 10.08
CA MET A 156 2.18 24.72 11.47
C MET A 156 1.01 25.38 12.19
N ILE A 157 0.33 24.64 13.06
CA ILE A 157 -0.54 25.26 14.07
C ILE A 157 0.38 26.11 14.94
N THR A 158 0.29 27.42 14.82
CA THR A 158 0.94 28.34 15.76
C THR A 158 0.31 28.08 17.12
N ASP A 159 1.09 27.55 18.06
CA ASP A 159 0.77 27.60 19.49
C ASP A 159 0.76 29.08 19.93
N ALA A 160 -0.33 29.77 19.63
CA ALA A 160 -0.54 31.17 19.97
C ALA A 160 -2.03 31.41 20.24
N GLU A 161 -2.43 31.05 21.47
CA GLU A 161 -3.18 31.91 22.42
C GLU A 161 -3.72 31.04 23.57
N VAL A 162 -2.81 30.61 24.44
CA VAL A 162 -3.12 30.46 25.87
C VAL A 162 -2.41 31.60 26.57
N GLU A 163 -2.99 32.80 26.51
CA GLU A 163 -2.61 33.92 27.38
C GLU A 163 -3.86 34.47 28.09
N ASN A 164 -3.88 34.17 29.40
CA ASN A 164 -4.64 34.79 30.50
C ASN A 164 -6.18 34.77 30.48
#